data_AF-A0A2V7HCC7-F1
#
_entry.id   AF-A0A2V7HCC7-F1
#
_cell.length_a   1.000
_cell.length_b   1.000
_cell.length_c   1.000
_cell.angle_alpha   90.00
_cell.angle_beta   90.00
_cell.angle_gamma   90.00
#
_symmetry.space_group_name_H-M   'P 1'
#
loop_
_entity.id
_entity.type
_entity.pdbx_description
1 polymer ?
#
loop_
_entity_poly.entity_id
_entity_poly.type
_entity_poly.pdbx_seq_one_letter_code
_entity_poly.pdbx_strand_id
1 'polypeptide(L)'
;MKDDTRALAWCRRALVAVGVMTLLIGAHALAATPPTIGIKEFKYGPPILSVPVGSTVTWVNHDEEPHTVTSATGAFSSAGLVNDDTFVQTFTKPGT
;
A
#
# COMPACT_ATOMS: atom_id res chain seq x y z
N MET A 1 -78.36 -6.23 -15.28
CA MET A 1 -78.37 -5.41 -16.52
C MET A 1 -77.28 -4.36 -16.33
N LYS A 2 -76.16 -4.52 -17.04
CA LYS A 2 -75.05 -3.59 -17.34
C LYS A 2 -74.63 -2.51 -16.32
N ASP A 3 -73.45 -2.76 -15.76
CA ASP A 3 -72.26 -1.88 -15.66
C ASP A 3 -72.42 -0.46 -15.12
N ASP A 4 -72.11 -0.32 -13.82
CA ASP A 4 -71.83 0.95 -13.17
C ASP A 4 -70.36 1.41 -13.37
N THR A 5 -70.24 2.72 -13.36
CA THR A 5 -69.21 3.53 -13.98
C THR A 5 -67.98 3.73 -13.08
N ARG A 6 -66.79 3.53 -13.65
CA ARG A 6 -65.50 4.23 -13.45
C ARG A 6 -65.30 5.00 -12.12
N ALA A 7 -64.24 4.65 -11.38
CA ALA A 7 -62.96 5.40 -11.40
C ALA A 7 -62.19 5.35 -10.05
N LEU A 8 -60.85 5.32 -10.16
CA LEU A 8 -59.81 5.63 -9.14
C LEU A 8 -59.69 4.58 -8.02
N ALA A 9 -58.86 3.54 -8.06
CA ALA A 9 -57.52 3.37 -8.64
C ALA A 9 -56.42 4.22 -7.94
N TRP A 10 -55.72 3.56 -6.99
CA TRP A 10 -54.31 3.74 -6.55
C TRP A 10 -54.02 4.96 -5.65
N CYS A 11 -53.29 4.87 -4.52
CA CYS A 11 -52.09 4.09 -4.28
C CYS A 11 -51.94 3.66 -2.79
N ARG A 12 -51.28 2.52 -2.59
CA ARG A 12 -51.25 1.71 -1.39
C ARG A 12 -50.26 2.23 -0.34
N ARG A 13 -50.64 2.11 0.94
CA ARG A 13 -49.72 2.09 2.08
C ARG A 13 -48.68 0.98 1.87
N ALA A 14 -47.41 1.27 2.05
CA ALA A 14 -46.35 0.27 2.11
C ALA A 14 -45.41 0.56 3.29
N LEU A 15 -45.04 -0.50 3.98
CA LEU A 15 -44.42 -0.56 5.30
C LEU A 15 -42.99 -0.01 5.34
N VAL A 16 -42.60 0.42 6.54
CA VAL A 16 -41.22 0.61 7.00
C VAL A 16 -40.45 -0.72 6.90
N ALA A 17 -39.34 -0.74 6.17
CA ALA A 17 -38.30 -1.75 6.31
C ALA A 17 -37.01 -1.03 6.71
N VAL A 18 -36.60 -1.19 7.97
CA VAL A 18 -35.32 -0.70 8.49
C VAL A 18 -34.21 -1.51 7.82
N GLY A 19 -33.44 -0.86 6.94
CA GLY A 19 -32.27 -1.45 6.30
C GLY A 19 -31.16 -1.68 7.32
N VAL A 20 -30.68 -2.92 7.36
CA VAL A 20 -29.51 -3.37 8.12
C VAL A 20 -28.29 -2.53 7.72
N MET A 21 -27.76 -1.72 8.65
CA MET A 21 -26.51 -1.00 8.46
C MET A 21 -25.36 -1.96 8.77
N THR A 22 -24.79 -2.57 7.74
CA THR A 22 -23.50 -3.28 7.84
C THR A 22 -22.42 -2.23 8.13
N LEU A 23 -21.92 -2.23 9.37
CA LEU A 23 -20.74 -1.47 9.77
C LEU A 23 -19.52 -2.04 9.02
N LEU A 24 -19.11 -1.39 7.93
CA LEU A 24 -17.80 -1.58 7.32
C LEU A 24 -16.75 -1.03 8.31
N ILE A 25 -16.27 -1.87 9.22
CA ILE A 25 -15.03 -1.56 9.93
C ILE A 25 -13.92 -1.78 8.89
N GLY A 26 -13.64 -0.75 8.09
CA GLY A 26 -12.41 -0.70 7.33
C GLY A 26 -11.26 -0.79 8.33
N ALA A 27 -10.55 -1.91 8.34
CA ALA A 27 -9.29 -2.02 9.04
C ALA A 27 -8.38 -0.94 8.46
N HIS A 28 -8.15 0.13 9.21
CA HIS A 28 -7.11 1.08 8.89
C HIS A 28 -5.82 0.31 9.17
N ALA A 29 -5.20 -0.22 8.12
CA ALA A 29 -3.82 -0.67 8.23
C ALA A 29 -3.05 0.55 8.73
N LEU A 30 -2.52 0.48 9.96
CA LEU A 30 -1.55 1.45 10.42
C LEU A 30 -0.48 1.50 9.33
N ALA A 31 -0.27 2.65 8.72
CA ALA A 31 0.76 2.82 7.71
C ALA A 31 2.09 2.48 8.38
N ALA A 32 2.59 1.27 8.14
CA ALA A 32 3.90 0.87 8.62
C ALA A 32 4.93 1.80 7.95
N THR A 33 5.88 2.31 8.73
CA THR A 33 7.01 3.04 8.15
C THR A 33 7.65 2.15 7.08
N PRO A 34 7.82 2.64 5.83
CA PRO A 34 8.46 1.85 4.79
C PRO A 34 9.83 1.35 5.27
N PRO A 35 10.20 0.09 4.97
CA PRO A 35 11.49 -0.43 5.37
C PRO A 35 12.61 0.36 4.66
N THR A 36 13.52 0.96 5.43
CA THR A 36 14.56 1.85 4.92
C THR A 36 15.94 1.43 5.39
N ILE A 37 16.93 1.60 4.50
CA ILE A 37 18.36 1.48 4.78
C ILE A 37 19.03 2.83 4.51
N GLY A 38 19.59 3.46 5.54
CA GLY A 38 20.41 4.65 5.37
C GLY A 38 21.84 4.29 5.01
N ILE A 39 22.49 5.11 4.18
CA ILE A 39 23.94 5.07 3.95
C ILE A 39 24.52 6.28 4.66
N LYS A 40 25.32 6.05 5.71
CA LYS A 40 25.98 7.12 6.48
C LYS A 40 27.31 6.64 7.02
N GLU A 41 28.30 7.53 7.09
CA GLU A 41 29.66 7.20 7.51
C GLU A 41 30.23 5.99 6.74
N PHE A 42 29.94 5.93 5.42
CA PHE A 42 30.32 4.83 4.53
C PHE A 42 29.72 3.47 4.91
N LYS A 43 28.57 3.44 5.60
CA LYS A 43 27.92 2.21 6.08
C LYS A 43 26.44 2.16 5.77
N TYR A 44 25.96 0.98 5.41
CA TYR A 44 24.55 0.66 5.29
C TYR A 44 23.96 0.33 6.67
N GLY A 45 22.88 1.02 7.05
CA GLY A 45 22.21 0.87 8.34
C GLY A 45 20.69 0.69 8.19
N PRO A 46 20.09 -0.36 8.78
CA PRO A 46 20.74 -1.45 9.51
C PRO A 46 21.54 -2.38 8.57
N PRO A 47 22.56 -3.10 9.08
CA PRO A 47 23.37 -4.02 8.27
C PRO A 47 22.61 -5.27 7.83
N ILE A 48 21.53 -5.63 8.55
CA ILE A 48 20.60 -6.70 8.20
C ILE A 48 19.19 -6.14 8.34
N LEU A 49 18.40 -6.29 7.28
CA LEU A 49 16.99 -5.91 7.25
C LEU A 49 16.18 -7.11 6.76
N SER A 50 15.30 -7.64 7.61
CA SER A 50 14.36 -8.69 7.24
C SER A 50 13.00 -8.06 6.96
N VAL A 51 12.43 -8.37 5.79
CA VAL A 51 11.12 -7.85 5.36
C VAL A 51 10.24 -8.98 4.83
N PRO A 52 8.90 -8.88 4.96
CA PRO A 52 7.99 -9.81 4.30
C PRO A 52 8.16 -9.80 2.77
N VAL A 53 7.88 -10.93 2.11
CA VAL A 53 7.78 -10.98 0.65
C VAL A 53 6.72 -9.97 0.17
N GLY A 54 7.04 -9.23 -0.89
CA GLY A 54 6.25 -8.13 -1.43
C GLY A 54 6.65 -6.75 -0.88
N SER A 55 7.54 -6.70 0.11
CA SER A 55 8.01 -5.42 0.66
C SER A 55 8.85 -4.65 -0.36
N THR A 56 8.72 -3.33 -0.29
CA THR A 56 9.53 -2.38 -1.06
C THR A 56 10.48 -1.68 -0.11
N VAL A 57 11.78 -1.92 -0.28
CA VAL A 57 12.83 -1.32 0.55
C VAL A 57 13.37 -0.08 -0.14
N THR A 58 13.58 0.97 0.65
CA THR A 58 14.20 2.22 0.20
C THR A 58 15.61 2.35 0.79
N TRP A 59 16.59 2.66 -0.05
CA TRP A 59 17.90 3.13 0.39
C TRP A 59 17.97 4.64 0.24
N VAL A 60 18.61 5.32 1.20
CA VAL A 60 18.84 6.77 1.16
C VAL A 60 20.31 7.03 1.44
N ASN A 61 20.97 7.80 0.59
CA ASN A 61 22.33 8.25 0.86
C ASN A 61 22.32 9.51 1.73
N HIS A 62 22.92 9.47 2.92
CA HIS A 62 23.09 10.62 3.80
C HIS A 62 24.54 11.12 3.87
N ASP A 63 25.46 10.50 3.13
CA ASP A 63 26.83 10.96 2.96
C ASP A 63 26.91 11.98 1.80
N GLU A 64 27.98 12.76 1.73
CA GLU A 64 28.27 13.64 0.59
C GLU A 64 28.83 12.84 -0.59
N GLU A 65 29.53 11.74 -0.30
CA GLU A 65 30.12 10.86 -1.28
C GLU A 65 29.06 10.05 -2.05
N PRO A 66 29.23 9.87 -3.37
CA PRO A 66 28.35 9.00 -4.15
C PRO A 66 28.49 7.53 -3.71
N HIS A 67 27.35 6.86 -3.51
CA HIS A 67 27.28 5.42 -3.21
C HIS A 67 26.40 4.68 -4.21
N THR A 68 26.42 3.35 -4.19
CA THR A 68 25.55 2.51 -5.03
C THR A 68 24.98 1.35 -4.23
N VAL A 69 23.83 0.85 -4.66
CA VAL A 69 23.21 -0.36 -4.10
C VAL A 69 23.26 -1.43 -5.18
N THR A 70 24.07 -2.47 -4.95
CA THR A 70 24.29 -3.55 -5.91
C THR A 70 24.05 -4.90 -5.24
N SER A 71 23.19 -5.73 -5.83
CA SER A 71 23.00 -7.10 -5.38
C SER A 71 24.23 -7.96 -5.69
N ALA A 72 24.65 -8.79 -4.74
CA ALA A 72 25.75 -9.75 -4.93
C ALA A 72 25.44 -10.79 -6.03
N THR A 73 24.17 -11.03 -6.33
CA THR A 73 23.74 -11.95 -7.40
C THR A 73 23.53 -11.25 -8.74
N GLY A 74 23.71 -9.93 -8.81
CA GLY A 74 23.42 -9.14 -10.00
C GLY A 74 21.92 -8.93 -10.28
N ALA A 75 21.05 -9.29 -9.34
CA ALA A 75 19.59 -9.19 -9.51
C ALA A 75 19.09 -7.74 -9.67
N PHE A 76 19.81 -6.77 -9.10
CA PHE A 76 19.53 -5.34 -9.22
C PHE A 76 20.80 -4.52 -8.97
N SER A 77 20.81 -3.31 -9.51
CA SER A 77 21.81 -2.27 -9.25
C SER A 77 21.16 -0.90 -9.36
N SER A 78 21.54 0.03 -8.50
CA SER A 78 21.21 1.45 -8.64
C SER A 78 22.19 2.16 -9.59
N ALA A 79 21.85 3.38 -10.00
CA ALA A 79 22.84 4.37 -10.41
C ALA A 79 23.62 4.88 -9.18
N GLY A 80 24.63 5.74 -9.40
CA GLY A 80 25.27 6.48 -8.30
C GLY A 80 24.25 7.37 -7.58
N LEU A 81 24.10 7.15 -6.28
CA LEU A 81 23.24 7.94 -5.39
C LEU A 81 24.10 9.04 -4.78
N VAL A 82 23.84 10.31 -5.13
CA VAL A 82 24.47 11.44 -4.44
C VAL A 82 23.73 11.75 -3.13
N ASN A 83 24.12 12.80 -2.41
CA ASN A 83 23.50 13.16 -1.14
C ASN A 83 21.96 13.30 -1.27
N ASP A 84 21.26 12.68 -0.33
CA ASP A 84 19.79 12.55 -0.24
C ASP A 84 19.08 11.82 -1.40
N ASP A 85 19.82 11.27 -2.36
CA ASP A 85 19.24 10.40 -3.38
C ASP A 85 18.73 9.10 -2.78
N THR A 86 17.74 8.52 -3.47
CA THR A 86 17.10 7.28 -3.07
C THR A 86 17.13 6.21 -4.15
N PHE A 87 17.22 4.96 -3.72
CA PHE A 87 17.00 3.79 -4.55
C PHE A 87 15.90 2.92 -3.93
N VAL A 88 15.08 2.28 -4.77
CA VAL A 88 13.93 1.51 -4.31
C VAL A 88 13.91 0.14 -4.98
N GLN A 89 13.75 -0.92 -4.19
CA GLN A 89 13.63 -2.29 -4.69
C GLN A 89 12.49 -3.05 -4.00
N THR A 90 11.60 -3.64 -4.79
CA THR A 90 10.57 -4.57 -4.30
C THR A 90 11.10 -6.00 -4.33
N PHE A 91 10.96 -6.73 -3.22
CA PHE A 91 11.39 -8.12 -3.07
C PHE A 91 10.20 -9.06 -3.18
N THR A 92 10.01 -9.69 -4.33
CA THR A 92 8.83 -10.54 -4.63
C THR A 92 9.06 -12.04 -4.43
N LYS A 93 10.27 -12.43 -4.01
CA LYS A 93 10.65 -13.84 -3.79
C LYS A 93 11.29 -13.98 -2.41
N PRO A 94 11.07 -15.10 -1.70
CA PRO A 94 11.79 -15.39 -0.47
C PRO A 94 13.29 -15.61 -0.76
N GLY A 95 14.15 -15.20 0.16
CA GLY A 95 15.61 -15.38 0.05
C GLY A 95 16.41 -14.45 0.97
N THR A 96 17.73 -14.48 0.78
CA THR A 96 18.74 -13.62 1.42
C THR A 96 19.75 -13.18 0.38
#